data_AF-A0A2V9YV43-F1
#
_entry.id   AF-A0A2V9YV43-F1
#
_cell.length_a   1.000
_cell.length_b   1.000
_cell.length_c   1.000
_cell.angle_alpha   90.00
_cell.angle_beta   90.00
_cell.angle_gamma   90.00
#
_symmetry.space_group_name_H-M   'P 1'
#
loop_
_entity.id
_entity.type
_entity.pdbx_description
1 polymer ?
#
loop_
_entity_poly.entity_id
_entity_poly.type
_entity_poly.pdbx_seq_one_letter_code
_entity_poly.pdbx_strand_id
1 'polypeptide(L)' 'MIPLSEKHLRTILREWVATTIREDHTPAWDQAFPIFVGDQYWRPKAQGHELPAACRIRAKDILGGLHHEYWLEEIAA' A
#
# COMPACT_ATOMS: atom_id res chain seq x y z
N MET A 1 9.62 -2.90 -23.84
CA MET A 1 8.76 -2.57 -22.69
C MET A 1 7.33 -2.85 -23.11
N ILE A 2 6.63 -3.79 -22.47
CA ILE A 2 5.23 -4.08 -22.82
C ILE A 2 4.37 -2.95 -22.23
N PRO A 3 3.63 -2.17 -23.04
CA PRO A 3 2.78 -1.11 -22.51
C PRO A 3 1.54 -1.74 -21.87
N LEU A 4 1.64 -2.03 -20.57
CA LEU A 4 0.50 -2.46 -19.77
C LEU A 4 -0.43 -1.26 -19.55
N SER A 5 -1.51 -1.20 -20.32
CA SER A 5 -2.58 -0.25 -20.04
C SER A 5 -3.43 -0.71 -18.85
N GLU A 6 -4.12 0.22 -18.20
CA GLU A 6 -4.99 -0.04 -17.05
C GLU A 6 -6.01 -1.15 -17.33
N LYS A 7 -6.57 -1.17 -18.54
CA LYS A 7 -7.50 -2.21 -18.97
C LYS A 7 -6.87 -3.60 -18.92
N HIS A 8 -5.62 -3.73 -19.40
CA HIS A 8 -4.90 -5.01 -19.36
C HIS A 8 -4.66 -5.44 -17.92
N LEU A 9 -4.24 -4.50 -17.07
CA LEU A 9 -3.89 -4.83 -15.70
C LEU A 9 -5.13 -5.17 -14.85
N ARG A 10 -6.26 -4.51 -15.10
CA ARG A 10 -7.55 -4.86 -14.49
C ARG A 10 -8.02 -6.26 -14.91
N THR A 11 -7.80 -6.65 -16.16
CA THR A 11 -8.12 -8.02 -16.63
C THR A 11 -7.27 -9.05 -15.91
N ILE A 12 -5.95 -8.84 -15.85
CA ILE A 12 -5.02 -9.75 -15.14
C ILE A 12 -5.41 -9.88 -13.67
N LEU A 13 -5.68 -8.77 -12.98
CA LEU A 13 -6.10 -8.80 -11.58
C LEU A 13 -7.42 -9.52 -11.38
N ARG A 14 -8.40 -9.34 -12.27
CA ARG A 14 -9.69 -10.06 -12.19
C ARG A 14 -9.50 -11.57 -12.31
N GLU A 15 -8.69 -12.00 -13.26
CA GLU A 15 -8.36 -13.42 -13.43
C GLU A 15 -7.60 -13.96 -12.21
N TRP A 16 -6.60 -13.22 -11.72
CA TRP A 16 -5.81 -13.61 -10.56
C TRP A 16 -6.62 -13.69 -9.27
N VAL A 17 -7.50 -12.73 -9.01
CA VAL A 17 -8.42 -12.72 -7.86
C VAL A 17 -9.41 -13.90 -7.96
N ALA A 18 -9.93 -14.17 -9.15
CA ALA A 18 -10.85 -15.28 -9.36
C ALA A 18 -10.19 -16.65 -9.14
N THR A 19 -8.88 -16.78 -9.38
CA THR A 19 -8.13 -18.02 -9.10
C THR A 19 -7.71 -18.12 -7.65
N THR A 20 -7.28 -17.02 -7.01
CA THR A 20 -6.75 -17.03 -5.64
C THR A 20 -7.82 -17.10 -4.56
N ILE A 21 -9.03 -16.58 -4.80
CA ILE A 21 -10.13 -16.63 -3.82
C ILE A 21 -10.95 -17.93 -3.97
N ARG A 22 -10.95 -18.57 -5.16
CA ARG A 22 -11.71 -19.83 -5.38
C ARG A 22 -10.99 -21.08 -4.90
N GLU A 23 -9.67 -21.08 -4.88
CA GLU A 23 -8.94 -22.10 -4.14
C GLU A 23 -9.11 -21.76 -2.66
N ASP A 24 -10.00 -22.49 -2.01
CA ASP A 24 -10.28 -22.50 -0.58
C ASP A 24 -9.05 -23.00 0.20
N HIS A 25 -7.90 -22.38 -0.04
CA HIS A 25 -6.80 -22.40 0.89
C HIS A 25 -7.19 -21.39 1.94
N THR A 26 -7.88 -21.87 2.97
CA THR A 26 -7.90 -21.24 4.29
C THR A 26 -6.46 -20.80 4.57
N PRO A 27 -6.13 -19.51 4.43
CA PRO A 27 -4.77 -19.11 4.66
C PRO A 27 -4.59 -19.20 6.15
N ALA A 28 -3.59 -19.95 6.60
CA ALA A 28 -3.05 -19.87 7.95
C ALA A 28 -2.41 -18.48 8.19
N TRP A 29 -3.13 -17.41 7.85
CA TRP A 29 -2.73 -16.00 8.01
C TRP A 29 -3.06 -15.48 9.41
N ASP A 30 -3.95 -16.17 10.11
CA ASP A 30 -4.33 -15.95 11.50
C ASP A 30 -3.20 -16.24 12.50
N GLN A 31 -2.09 -16.86 12.08
CA GLN A 31 -0.92 -17.12 12.94
C GLN A 31 0.32 -16.26 12.64
N ALA A 32 0.23 -15.29 11.72
CA ALA A 32 1.37 -14.42 11.38
C ALA A 32 1.17 -12.95 11.78
N PHE A 33 -0.02 -12.56 12.27
CA PHE A 33 -0.25 -11.22 12.78
C PHE A 33 -0.38 -11.26 14.30
N PRO A 34 0.47 -10.54 15.06
CA PRO A 34 0.20 -10.36 16.47
C PRO A 34 -1.14 -9.66 16.61
N ILE A 35 -2.12 -10.37 17.16
CA ILE A 35 -3.38 -9.80 17.58
C ILE A 35 -3.04 -8.82 18.71
N PHE A 36 -2.95 -7.53 18.39
CA PHE A 36 -2.80 -6.48 19.39
C PHE A 36 -4.13 -6.32 20.14
N VAL A 37 -4.35 -7.17 21.14
CA VAL A 37 -5.38 -6.96 22.16
C VAL A 37 -4.72 -6.15 23.27
N GLY A 38 -5.11 -4.88 23.42
CA GLY A 38 -4.72 -4.09 24.60
C GLY A 38 -4.28 -2.68 24.26
N ASP A 39 -5.28 -1.82 24.11
CA ASP A 39 -5.39 -0.39 24.42
C ASP A 39 -4.18 0.40 24.93
N GLN A 40 -3.02 0.32 24.30
CA GLN A 40 -1.90 1.26 24.45
C GLN A 40 -1.08 1.17 23.17
N TYR A 41 -1.36 2.04 22.19
CA TYR A 41 -0.40 2.25 21.10
C TYR A 41 0.87 2.81 21.74
N TRP A 42 1.78 1.93 22.15
CA TRP A 42 3.18 2.23 22.33
C TRP A 42 3.62 2.78 20.97
N ARG A 43 3.54 4.10 20.78
CA ARG A 43 4.19 4.74 19.65
C ARG A 43 5.67 4.51 19.94
N PRO A 44 6.38 3.64 19.21
CA PRO A 44 7.82 3.58 19.35
C PRO A 44 8.27 5.01 19.11
N LYS A 45 9.05 5.58 20.04
CA LYS A 45 9.67 6.89 19.82
C LYS A 45 10.36 6.77 18.47
N ALA A 46 9.83 7.44 17.45
CA ALA A 46 10.26 7.22 16.08
C ALA A 46 11.70 7.73 15.96
N GLN A 47 12.67 6.87 16.26
CA GLN A 47 14.06 7.03 15.88
C GLN A 47 14.16 6.73 14.37
N GLY A 48 13.30 7.36 13.59
CA GLY A 48 13.13 7.16 12.16
C GLY A 48 13.53 8.42 11.41
N HIS A 49 13.49 8.32 10.09
CA HIS A 49 13.72 9.45 9.21
C HIS A 49 12.59 10.47 9.37
N GLU A 50 12.94 11.71 9.74
CA GLU A 50 12.00 12.82 9.76
C GLU A 50 11.94 13.49 8.38
N LEU A 51 10.75 13.93 8.00
CA LEU A 51 10.57 14.78 6.83
C LEU A 51 11.17 16.16 7.12
N PRO A 52 11.84 16.80 6.14
CA PRO A 52 12.26 18.19 6.30
C PRO A 52 11.08 19.09 6.69
N ALA A 53 11.30 20.05 7.58
CA ALA A 53 10.24 20.86 8.19
C ALA A 53 9.35 21.61 7.17
N ALA A 54 9.88 21.91 5.98
CA ALA A 54 9.18 22.61 4.91
C ALA A 54 8.75 21.67 3.77
N CYS A 55 8.67 20.36 3.99
CA CYS A 55 8.27 19.40 2.95
C CYS A 55 6.98 18.66 3.33
N ARG A 56 6.12 18.42 2.34
CA ARG A 56 4.98 17.50 2.45
C ARG A 56 5.11 16.36 1.46
N ILE A 57 4.57 15.20 1.83
CA ILE A 57 4.44 14.08 0.90
C ILE A 57 3.24 14.35 -0.02
N ARG A 58 3.47 14.25 -1.32
CA ARG A 58 2.41 14.19 -2.33
C ARG A 58 2.34 12.79 -2.91
N ALA A 59 1.14 12.40 -3.31
CA ALA A 59 0.87 11.15 -3.99
C ALA A 59 0.12 11.44 -5.30
N LYS A 60 0.41 10.66 -6.33
CA LYS A 60 -0.35 10.63 -7.57
C LYS A 60 -0.88 9.23 -7.79
N ASP A 61 -2.18 9.16 -7.96
CA ASP A 61 -2.85 7.93 -8.34
C ASP A 61 -2.44 7.58 -9.77
N ILE A 62 -1.91 6.38 -9.91
CA ILE A 62 -1.56 5.76 -11.17
C ILE A 62 -2.46 4.54 -11.35
N LEU A 63 -2.99 4.36 -12.56
CA LEU A 63 -3.92 3.28 -12.89
C LEU A 63 -5.17 3.28 -11.97
N GLY A 64 -5.76 4.45 -11.71
CA GLY A 64 -6.98 4.58 -10.90
C GLY A 64 -6.80 4.24 -9.42
N GLY A 65 -5.61 4.46 -8.87
CA GLY A 65 -5.30 4.23 -7.45
C GLY A 65 -4.73 2.84 -7.15
N LEU A 66 -4.45 2.03 -8.17
CA LEU A 66 -3.78 0.75 -7.96
C LEU A 66 -2.28 0.92 -7.68
N HIS A 67 -1.65 1.93 -8.29
CA HIS A 67 -0.28 2.31 -7.99
C HIS A 67 -0.26 3.78 -7.54
N HIS A 68 0.68 4.13 -6.67
CA HIS A 68 0.89 5.51 -6.26
C HIS A 68 2.35 5.87 -6.41
N GLU A 69 2.60 6.97 -7.11
CA GLU A 69 3.92 7.62 -7.09
C GLU A 69 3.92 8.65 -5.98
N TYR A 70 4.98 8.65 -5.16
CA TYR A 70 5.15 9.58 -4.05
C TYR A 70 6.35 10.49 -4.29
N TRP A 71 6.23 11.75 -3.92
CA TRP A 71 7.35 12.69 -3.92
C TRP A 71 7.24 13.69 -2.78
N LEU A 72 8.36 14.33 -2.46
CA LEU A 72 8.40 15.45 -1.53
C LEU A 72 8.15 16.75 -2.29
N GLU A 73 7.23 17.54 -1.79
CA GLU A 73 6.93 18.88 -2.29
C GLU A 73 7.25 19.90 -1.20
N GLU A 74 8.03 20.92 -1.54
CA GLU A 74 8.32 22.03 -0.63
C GLU A 74 7.06 22.88 -0.42
N ILE A 75 6.79 23.23 0.84
CA ILE A 75 5.72 24.14 1.23
C ILE A 75 6.32 25.54 1.12
N ALA A 76 6.04 26.25 0.02
CA ALA A 76 6.43 27.65 -0.12
C ALA A 76 5.81 28.49 1.02
N ALA A 77 6.63 29.37 1.61
CA ALA A 77 6.28 30.23 2.75
C ALA A 77 5.22 31.29 2.40
#